data_AF-A0A2G9TJM2-F1
#
_entry.id   AF-A0A2G9TJM2-F1
#
_cell.length_a   1.000
_cell.length_b   1.000
_cell.length_c   1.000
_cell.angle_alpha   90.00
_cell.angle_beta   90.00
_cell.angle_gamma   90.00
#
_symmetry.space_group_name_H-M   'P 1'
#
loop_
_entity.id
_entity.type
_entity.pdbx_description
1 polymer ?
#
loop_
_entity_poly.entity_id
_entity_poly.type
_entity_poly.pdbx_seq_one_letter_code
_entity_poly.pdbx_strand_id
1 'polypeptide(L)'
;GILLVTLSFTRPYFAFKVFIWHPTNLCEAINKGDSCADSVRQIRELQQLKDIIIAQCHLHSFTYDFHLRMLSRYLVGKDKMLFSPGYNTHAFLVDFLEYYGCRPPNARNCVYEERCTYALQHGVRGGDVWDHFLSCEKAYGWTVLKLK
;
A
#
# COMPACT_ATOMS: atom_id res chain seq x y z
N GLY A 1 14.91 -27.17 -0.05
CA GLY A 1 15.30 -25.82 0.41
C GLY A 1 14.21 -25.26 1.30
N ILE A 2 14.47 -24.13 1.96
CA ILE A 2 13.50 -23.48 2.86
C ILE A 2 13.19 -22.10 2.31
N LEU A 3 11.92 -21.71 2.30
CA LEU A 3 11.47 -20.36 2.00
C LEU A 3 11.00 -19.69 3.30
N LEU A 4 11.61 -18.57 3.66
CA LEU A 4 11.17 -17.75 4.80
C LEU A 4 10.58 -16.45 4.26
N VAL A 5 9.30 -16.23 4.55
CA VAL A 5 8.62 -14.98 4.24
C VAL A 5 8.41 -14.21 5.54
N THR A 6 8.88 -12.96 5.58
CA THR A 6 8.68 -12.08 6.73
C THR A 6 7.83 -10.88 6.33
N LEU A 7 6.75 -10.68 7.10
CA LEU A 7 5.91 -9.49 7.05
C LEU A 7 6.27 -8.60 8.23
N SER A 8 6.54 -7.33 7.97
CA SER A 8 6.87 -6.38 9.02
C SER A 8 6.16 -5.05 8.80
N PHE A 9 5.73 -4.44 9.89
CA PHE A 9 5.04 -3.17 9.91
C PHE A 9 5.85 -2.22 10.79
N THR A 10 6.46 -1.20 10.19
CA THR A 10 7.26 -0.19 10.91
C THR A 10 6.79 1.17 10.43
N ARG A 11 6.19 1.96 11.32
CA ARG A 11 5.46 3.19 10.94
C ARG A 11 6.30 4.11 10.04
N PRO A 12 5.80 4.61 8.90
CA PRO A 12 4.53 4.34 8.18
C PRO A 12 4.60 3.24 7.10
N TYR A 13 5.60 2.36 7.14
CA TYR A 13 5.93 1.39 6.12
C TYR A 13 5.42 -0.02 6.41
N PHE A 14 5.11 -0.70 5.32
CA PHE A 14 4.96 -2.15 5.27
C PHE A 14 6.17 -2.72 4.52
N ALA A 15 6.78 -3.76 5.06
CA ALA A 15 7.89 -4.45 4.43
C ALA A 15 7.60 -5.93 4.32
N PHE A 16 7.81 -6.44 3.11
CA PHE A 16 7.71 -7.84 2.74
C PHE A 16 9.09 -8.29 2.29
N LYS A 17 9.64 -9.30 2.97
CA LYS A 17 10.93 -9.86 2.59
C LYS A 17 10.77 -11.35 2.39
N VAL A 18 11.42 -11.87 1.36
CA VAL A 18 11.47 -13.30 1.08
C VAL A 18 12.91 -13.73 1.04
N PHE A 19 13.22 -14.73 1.85
CA PHE A 19 14.54 -15.33 1.93
C PHE A 19 14.45 -16.78 1.44
N ILE A 20 15.41 -17.18 0.63
CA ILE A 20 15.53 -18.55 0.15
C ILE A 20 16.79 -19.15 0.75
N TRP A 21 16.63 -20.30 1.39
CA TRP A 21 17.74 -21.16 1.77
C TRP A 21 17.82 -22.32 0.78
N HIS A 22 18.88 -22.34 -0.02
CA HIS A 22 19.05 -23.34 -1.07
C HIS A 22 19.28 -24.75 -0.49
N PRO A 23 18.84 -25.81 -1.20
CA PRO A 23 19.05 -27.19 -0.78
C PRO A 23 20.53 -27.53 -0.57
N THR A 24 21.42 -27.00 -1.41
CA THR A 24 22.87 -27.16 -1.33
C THR A 24 23.42 -26.63 0.00
N ASN A 25 23.07 -25.39 0.36
CA ASN A 25 23.49 -24.77 1.62
C ASN A 25 22.93 -25.51 2.85
N LEU A 26 21.79 -26.18 2.70
CA LEU A 26 21.18 -26.98 3.78
C LEU A 26 21.86 -28.35 3.91
N CYS A 27 22.22 -29.01 2.81
CA CYS A 27 22.97 -30.27 2.80
C CYS A 27 24.37 -30.08 3.40
N GLU A 28 25.05 -28.98 3.06
CA GLU A 28 26.32 -28.57 3.68
C GLU A 28 26.16 -28.35 5.18
N ALA A 29 25.12 -27.63 5.61
CA ALA A 29 24.84 -27.39 7.03
C ALA A 29 24.48 -28.67 7.82
N ILE A 30 23.96 -29.71 7.16
CA ILE A 30 23.50 -30.96 7.78
C ILE A 30 24.53 -32.10 7.63
N ASN A 31 25.71 -31.86 7.03
CA ASN A 31 26.75 -32.87 6.80
C ASN A 31 26.24 -34.15 6.07
N LYS A 32 25.27 -34.00 5.17
CA LYS A 32 24.82 -35.11 4.31
C LYS A 32 25.60 -35.12 3.00
N GLY A 33 26.53 -36.06 2.87
CA GLY A 33 27.47 -36.20 1.76
C GLY A 33 26.91 -36.73 0.43
N ASP A 34 25.59 -36.74 0.23
CA ASP A 34 25.02 -37.21 -1.03
C ASP A 34 24.88 -36.06 -2.03
N SER A 35 25.67 -36.16 -3.10
CA SER A 35 25.65 -35.30 -4.28
C SER A 35 24.23 -35.18 -4.83
N CYS A 36 23.61 -34.02 -4.62
CA CYS A 36 22.32 -33.65 -5.19
C CYS A 36 22.51 -33.43 -6.70
N ALA A 37 22.46 -34.51 -7.48
CA ALA A 37 22.62 -34.52 -8.95
C ALA A 37 21.61 -33.62 -9.69
N ASP A 38 20.62 -33.09 -8.96
CA ASP A 38 19.52 -32.28 -9.47
C ASP A 38 19.37 -30.93 -8.73
N SER A 39 20.42 -30.50 -8.04
CA SER A 39 20.43 -29.26 -7.22
C SER A 39 20.05 -28.02 -8.01
N VAL A 40 20.51 -27.90 -9.26
CA VAL A 40 20.19 -26.77 -10.15
C VAL A 40 18.70 -26.69 -10.45
N ARG A 41 18.03 -27.83 -10.69
CA ARG A 41 16.58 -27.86 -10.95
C ARG A 41 15.80 -27.43 -9.72
N GLN A 42 16.14 -27.98 -8.55
CA GLN A 42 15.49 -27.64 -7.28
C GLN A 42 15.68 -26.16 -6.89
N ILE A 43 16.84 -25.57 -7.20
CA ILE A 43 17.09 -24.14 -7.01
C ILE A 43 16.16 -23.31 -7.92
N ARG A 44 15.99 -23.70 -9.18
CA ARG A 44 15.10 -23.00 -10.12
C ARG A 44 13.64 -23.09 -9.69
N GLU A 45 13.18 -24.26 -9.27
CA GLU A 45 11.80 -24.46 -8.76
C GLU A 45 11.52 -23.59 -7.53
N LEU A 46 12.49 -23.47 -6.60
CA LEU A 46 12.36 -22.59 -5.44
C LEU A 46 12.31 -21.10 -5.81
N GLN A 47 13.08 -20.67 -6.82
CA GLN A 47 13.00 -19.29 -7.33
C GLN A 47 11.65 -19.01 -7.99
N GLN A 48 11.15 -19.94 -8.80
CA GLN A 48 9.82 -19.85 -9.40
C GLN A 48 8.72 -19.79 -8.33
N LEU A 49 8.82 -20.62 -7.28
CA LEU A 49 7.88 -20.57 -6.16
C LEU A 49 7.89 -19.20 -5.46
N LYS A 50 9.08 -18.61 -5.26
CA LYS A 50 9.21 -17.24 -4.70
C LYS A 50 8.51 -16.21 -5.58
N ASP A 51 8.73 -16.26 -6.89
CA ASP A 51 8.12 -15.32 -7.84
C ASP A 51 6.59 -15.50 -7.87
N ILE A 52 6.10 -16.74 -7.83
CA ILE A 52 4.67 -17.08 -7.74
C ILE A 52 4.07 -16.51 -6.45
N ILE A 53 4.72 -16.70 -5.30
CA ILE A 53 4.24 -16.16 -4.02
C ILE A 53 4.16 -14.64 -4.07
N ILE A 54 5.19 -13.96 -4.57
CA ILE A 54 5.20 -12.49 -4.69
C ILE A 54 4.03 -12.02 -5.58
N ALA A 55 3.81 -12.68 -6.72
CA ALA A 55 2.74 -12.34 -7.64
C ALA A 55 1.34 -12.60 -7.04
N GLN A 56 1.13 -13.76 -6.43
CA GLN A 56 -0.15 -14.19 -5.86
C GLN A 56 -0.51 -13.46 -4.56
N CYS A 57 0.48 -12.97 -3.81
CA CYS A 57 0.22 -12.16 -2.63
C CYS A 57 -0.37 -10.78 -2.98
N HIS A 58 -0.45 -10.42 -4.26
CA HIS A 58 -0.94 -9.11 -4.73
C HIS A 58 -0.29 -7.97 -3.95
N LEU A 59 1.03 -8.08 -3.73
CA LEU A 59 1.74 -7.25 -2.77
C LEU A 59 1.62 -5.76 -3.09
N HIS A 60 1.60 -5.43 -4.38
CA HIS A 60 1.40 -4.09 -4.87
C HIS A 60 0.02 -3.53 -4.46
N SER A 61 -1.05 -4.29 -4.69
CA SER A 61 -2.41 -3.94 -4.26
C SER A 61 -2.56 -3.86 -2.75
N PHE A 62 -1.93 -4.77 -2.02
CA PHE A 62 -1.94 -4.74 -0.56
C PHE A 62 -1.25 -3.48 -0.01
N THR A 63 -0.09 -3.13 -0.57
CA THR A 63 0.71 -1.98 -0.14
C THR A 63 -0.05 -0.67 -0.42
N TYR A 64 -0.68 -0.56 -1.59
CA TYR A 64 -1.59 0.52 -1.93
C TYR A 64 -2.72 0.67 -0.89
N ASP A 65 -3.45 -0.42 -0.61
CA ASP A 65 -4.55 -0.43 0.36
C ASP A 65 -4.09 -0.16 1.79
N PHE A 66 -2.90 -0.62 2.16
CA PHE A 66 -2.32 -0.35 3.46
C PHE A 66 -2.13 1.15 3.65
N HIS A 67 -1.46 1.81 2.71
CA HIS A 67 -1.21 3.25 2.78
C HIS A 67 -2.49 4.09 2.80
N LEU A 68 -3.48 3.77 1.95
CA LEU A 68 -4.77 4.48 1.97
C LEU A 68 -5.53 4.30 3.28
N ARG A 69 -5.56 3.09 3.84
CA ARG A 69 -6.18 2.84 5.15
C ARG A 69 -5.46 3.60 6.26
N MET A 70 -4.14 3.70 6.19
CA MET A 70 -3.37 4.44 7.18
C MET A 70 -3.60 5.94 7.09
N LEU A 71 -3.66 6.48 5.87
CA LEU A 71 -3.98 7.87 5.62
C LEU A 71 -5.40 8.19 6.09
N SER A 72 -6.38 7.36 5.74
CA SER A 72 -7.78 7.53 6.17
C SER A 72 -7.92 7.54 7.70
N ARG A 73 -7.24 6.63 8.41
CA ARG A 73 -7.23 6.63 9.88
C ARG A 73 -6.63 7.89 10.47
N TYR A 74 -5.54 8.39 9.88
CA TYR A 74 -4.93 9.65 10.28
C TYR A 74 -5.89 10.84 10.05
N LEU A 75 -6.48 10.94 8.87
CA LEU A 75 -7.37 12.05 8.53
C LEU A 75 -8.65 12.08 9.38
N VAL A 76 -9.24 10.94 9.71
CA VAL A 76 -10.48 10.84 10.49
C VAL A 76 -10.23 10.85 12.01
N GLY A 77 -8.97 10.91 12.45
CA GLY A 77 -8.62 11.00 13.87
C GLY A 77 -8.95 9.75 14.68
N LYS A 78 -8.97 8.57 14.05
CA LYS A 78 -9.29 7.29 14.72
C LYS A 78 -8.00 6.54 15.11
N ASP A 79 -7.79 6.34 16.41
CA ASP A 79 -6.73 5.56 17.07
C ASP A 79 -5.26 5.93 16.76
N LYS A 80 -4.31 5.33 17.52
CA LYS A 80 -2.84 5.49 17.42
C LYS A 80 -2.38 5.69 15.96
N MET A 81 -2.05 6.93 15.62
CA MET A 81 -1.61 7.31 14.29
C MET A 81 -0.23 6.70 13.96
N LEU A 82 -0.10 6.14 12.76
CA LEU A 82 1.22 5.74 12.23
C LEU A 82 2.01 6.92 11.70
N PHE A 83 1.34 7.99 11.30
CA PHE A 83 1.99 9.23 10.88
C PHE A 83 2.26 10.14 12.08
N SER A 84 3.41 10.82 12.06
CA SER A 84 3.75 11.83 13.05
C SER A 84 2.76 12.99 13.00
N PRO A 85 2.51 13.68 14.13
CA PRO A 85 1.74 14.92 14.13
C PRO A 85 2.33 15.91 13.12
N GLY A 86 1.47 16.57 12.34
CA GLY A 86 1.90 17.52 11.31
C GLY A 86 2.37 16.88 10.00
N TYR A 87 2.12 15.58 9.80
CA TYR A 87 2.39 14.92 8.53
C TYR A 87 1.65 15.61 7.38
N ASN A 88 2.39 15.95 6.32
CA ASN A 88 1.84 16.63 5.16
C ASN A 88 1.07 15.64 4.28
N THR A 89 -0.21 15.49 4.58
CA THR A 89 -1.10 14.56 3.88
C THR A 89 -1.34 14.95 2.42
N HIS A 90 -1.26 16.24 2.10
CA HIS A 90 -1.39 16.72 0.72
C HIS A 90 -0.20 16.27 -0.11
N ALA A 91 1.03 16.53 0.34
CA ALA A 91 2.24 16.09 -0.36
C ALA A 91 2.27 14.56 -0.53
N PHE A 92 1.90 13.82 0.52
CA PHE A 92 1.77 12.36 0.42
C PHE A 92 0.79 11.93 -0.68
N LEU A 93 -0.39 12.54 -0.76
CA LEU A 93 -1.40 12.18 -1.78
C LEU A 93 -0.93 12.50 -3.19
N VAL A 94 -0.22 13.61 -3.39
CA VAL A 94 0.40 13.96 -4.68
C VAL A 94 1.40 12.89 -5.09
N ASP A 95 2.37 12.59 -4.23
CA ASP A 95 3.40 11.58 -4.50
C ASP A 95 2.79 10.18 -4.70
N PHE A 96 1.74 9.86 -3.94
CA PHE A 96 1.05 8.57 -4.01
C PHE A 96 0.32 8.37 -5.34
N LEU A 97 -0.39 9.41 -5.81
CA LEU A 97 -1.08 9.37 -7.10
C LEU A 97 -0.08 9.32 -8.26
N GLU A 98 1.02 10.06 -8.17
CA GLU A 98 2.10 10.03 -9.18
C GLU A 98 2.77 8.65 -9.25
N TYR A 99 3.09 8.05 -8.10
CA TYR A 99 3.76 6.75 -8.05
C TYR A 99 2.89 5.60 -8.62
N TYR A 100 1.62 5.54 -8.23
CA TYR A 100 0.77 4.43 -8.68
C TYR A 100 0.26 4.63 -10.10
N GLY A 101 0.01 5.87 -10.55
CA GLY A 101 -0.48 6.24 -11.88
C GLY A 101 -1.89 5.72 -12.23
N CYS A 102 -2.24 4.53 -11.76
CA CYS A 102 -3.55 3.91 -11.79
C CYS A 102 -3.73 3.01 -10.56
N ARG A 103 -4.99 2.68 -10.26
CA ARG A 103 -5.31 1.77 -9.15
C ARG A 103 -4.82 0.34 -9.48
N PRO A 104 -4.07 -0.33 -8.58
CA PRO A 104 -3.70 -1.73 -8.78
C PRO A 104 -4.92 -2.65 -8.94
N PRO A 105 -4.87 -3.68 -9.82
CA PRO A 105 -6.04 -4.50 -10.18
C PRO A 105 -6.78 -5.14 -8.99
N ASN A 106 -6.04 -5.56 -7.96
CA ASN A 106 -6.60 -6.25 -6.78
C ASN A 106 -6.73 -5.33 -5.56
N ALA A 107 -6.52 -4.02 -5.70
CA ALA A 107 -6.71 -3.07 -4.60
C ALA A 107 -8.20 -2.98 -4.24
N ARG A 108 -8.53 -2.82 -2.97
CA ARG A 108 -9.92 -2.69 -2.46
C ARG A 108 -10.32 -1.25 -2.21
N ASN A 109 -9.35 -0.36 -2.02
CA ASN A 109 -9.55 1.07 -1.82
C ASN A 109 -9.20 1.82 -3.11
N CYS A 110 -9.60 3.08 -3.17
CA CYS A 110 -9.26 3.96 -4.28
C CYS A 110 -9.14 5.40 -3.77
N VAL A 111 -8.36 6.19 -4.50
CA VAL A 111 -8.26 7.63 -4.34
C VAL A 111 -8.16 8.22 -5.74
N TYR A 112 -8.83 9.34 -5.95
CA TYR A 112 -8.84 10.05 -7.23
C TYR A 112 -8.63 11.54 -6.94
N GLU A 113 -7.91 12.21 -7.82
CA GLU A 113 -7.83 13.66 -7.85
C GLU A 113 -8.73 14.16 -8.98
N GLU A 114 -9.64 15.05 -8.64
CA GLU A 114 -10.49 15.74 -9.61
C GLU A 114 -10.39 17.24 -9.37
N ARG A 115 -10.31 18.01 -10.45
CA ARG A 115 -10.24 19.48 -10.39
C ARG A 115 -11.44 20.08 -11.10
N CYS A 116 -12.35 20.63 -10.31
CA CYS A 116 -13.53 21.31 -10.81
C CYS A 116 -13.32 22.82 -10.76
N THR A 117 -13.55 23.50 -11.88
CA THR A 117 -13.64 24.97 -11.93
C THR A 117 -15.09 25.36 -12.15
N TYR A 118 -15.62 26.21 -11.27
CA TYR A 118 -17.00 26.66 -11.34
C TYR A 118 -17.07 28.10 -11.81
N ALA A 119 -17.93 28.38 -12.79
CA ALA A 119 -18.33 29.75 -13.13
C ALA A 119 -19.35 30.23 -12.07
N LEU A 120 -18.84 30.76 -10.97
CA LEU A 120 -19.67 31.22 -9.87
C LEU A 120 -20.53 32.41 -10.32
N GLN A 121 -21.84 32.23 -10.29
CA GLN A 121 -22.79 33.31 -10.59
C GLN A 121 -23.29 33.97 -9.29
N HIS A 122 -23.85 35.18 -9.40
CA HIS A 122 -24.65 35.81 -8.34
C HIS A 122 -23.95 35.99 -6.98
N GLY A 123 -22.68 36.40 -6.95
CA GLY A 123 -21.99 36.71 -5.69
C GLY A 123 -21.60 35.50 -4.83
N VAL A 124 -21.76 34.28 -5.34
CA VAL A 124 -21.25 33.07 -4.71
C VAL A 124 -19.72 33.13 -4.70
N ARG A 125 -19.12 32.96 -3.52
CA ARG A 125 -17.67 32.90 -3.31
C ARG A 125 -17.25 31.43 -3.23
N GLY A 126 -15.97 31.16 -3.48
CA GLY A 126 -15.44 29.79 -3.37
C GLY A 126 -15.64 29.16 -1.98
N GLY A 127 -15.63 29.98 -0.92
CA GLY A 127 -15.95 29.53 0.44
C GLY A 127 -17.38 29.02 0.60
N ASP A 128 -18.34 29.63 -0.09
CA ASP A 128 -19.75 29.25 0.00
C ASP A 128 -19.99 27.85 -0.62
N VAL A 129 -19.20 27.48 -1.65
CA VAL A 129 -19.20 26.12 -2.23
C VAL A 129 -18.65 25.10 -1.22
N TRP A 130 -17.57 25.44 -0.54
CA TRP A 130 -16.98 24.58 0.49
C TRP A 130 -17.95 24.35 1.65
N ASP A 131 -18.56 25.42 2.15
CA ASP A 131 -19.54 25.35 3.24
C ASP A 131 -20.77 24.53 2.85
N HIS A 132 -21.20 24.61 1.58
CA HIS A 132 -22.26 23.76 1.06
C HIS A 132 -21.91 22.28 1.15
N PHE A 133 -20.72 21.86 0.68
CA PHE A 133 -20.29 20.45 0.78
C PHE A 133 -20.22 19.95 2.22
N LEU A 134 -19.76 20.78 3.16
CA LEU A 134 -19.79 20.47 4.59
C LEU A 134 -21.24 20.30 5.11
N SER A 135 -22.16 21.16 4.66
CA SER A 135 -23.57 21.10 5.10
C SER A 135 -24.34 19.89 4.53
N CYS A 136 -23.91 19.37 3.38
CA CYS A 136 -24.56 18.26 2.69
C CYS A 136 -23.90 16.90 2.94
N GLU A 137 -22.88 16.80 3.79
CA GLU A 137 -22.15 15.56 4.05
C GLU A 137 -23.07 14.40 4.43
N LYS A 138 -24.10 14.66 5.24
CA LYS A 138 -25.06 13.65 5.70
C LYS A 138 -26.00 13.18 4.60
N ALA A 139 -26.33 14.05 3.65
CA ALA A 139 -27.19 13.71 2.52
C ALA A 139 -26.48 12.73 1.56
N TYR A 140 -25.15 12.85 1.45
CA TYR A 140 -24.33 12.00 0.58
C TYR A 140 -23.63 10.85 1.31
N GLY A 141 -23.74 10.79 2.64
CA GLY A 141 -23.00 9.83 3.47
C GLY A 141 -21.48 10.02 3.41
N TRP A 142 -21.04 11.24 3.12
CA TRP A 142 -19.63 11.59 2.97
C TRP A 142 -19.02 12.01 4.31
N THR A 143 -17.71 11.84 4.43
CA THR A 143 -16.91 12.48 5.48
C THR A 143 -16.03 13.51 4.80
N VAL A 144 -16.33 14.79 5.02
CA VAL A 144 -15.61 15.89 4.37
C VAL A 144 -14.52 16.39 5.31
N LEU A 145 -13.28 16.46 4.80
CA LEU A 145 -12.11 16.82 5.59
C LEU A 145 -11.35 17.95 4.90
N LYS A 146 -10.97 18.97 5.67
CA LYS A 146 -10.05 20.00 5.20
C LYS A 146 -8.63 19.54 5.42
N LEU A 147 -7.92 19.23 4.33
CA LEU A 147 -6.48 18.94 4.41
C LEU A 147 -5.74 20.23 4.79
N LYS A 148 -4.76 20.11 5.68
CA LYS A 148 -3.87 21.20 6.10
C LYS A 148 -2.56 21.14 5.34
#